data_AF-A0A7G9TF78-F1
#
_entry.id   AF-A0A7G9TF78-F1
#
_cell.length_a   1.000
_cell.length_b   1.000
_cell.length_c   1.000
_cell.angle_alpha   90.00
_cell.angle_beta   90.00
_cell.angle_gamma   90.00
#
_symmetry.space_group_name_H-M   'P 1'
#
loop_
_entity.id
_entity.type
_entity.pdbx_description
1 polymer ?
#
loop_
_entity_poly.entity_id
_entity_poly.type
_entity_poly.pdbx_seq_one_letter_code
_entity_poly.pdbx_strand_id
1 'polypeptide(L)'
;MRAWLLLPLLLLISMAAHAADPCPQLAQQTPSDVATRIAAVACREHLMWYRPFIDREGRLANAPMMEAESSLLSIGEDRAWQRVARYWRDSGLLGAIGHRRGATDCLYASATGPQAEACRGFVVDTPWSAAFISWVMREARVPGFRGSSRHFRYVQAAYQDPSTNAFDVIDVARAKPAVGDLICYVRQYGRLFGHEGLLPLLRNGTGLDMHCDIVVAVNPGNDSTAYAIGGNVQQAVTMRMLPLNRNGEFWGGLPLRIGDGTLCAPDNAAACNMNRQDWAAILRLKSPAELAKLPGYLPPAQDAPEASPEKQECCVNCVVGSGVPRCPAAGPQATEPAANP
;
A
#
# COMPACT_ATOMS: atom_id res chain seq x y z
N MET A 1 27.76 37.33 -53.21
CA MET A 1 26.47 36.61 -53.13
C MET A 1 26.57 35.59 -52.01
N ARG A 2 25.48 35.43 -51.25
CA ARG A 2 25.38 34.93 -49.87
C ARG A 2 25.85 33.47 -49.70
N ALA A 3 26.75 33.22 -48.74
CA ALA A 3 26.99 31.89 -48.18
C ALA A 3 25.90 31.60 -47.14
N TRP A 4 25.08 30.58 -47.40
CA TRP A 4 24.02 30.15 -46.49
C TRP A 4 24.59 29.16 -45.47
N LEU A 5 24.63 29.58 -44.20
CA LEU A 5 24.86 28.72 -43.05
C LEU A 5 23.57 27.92 -42.79
N LEU A 6 23.60 26.61 -43.01
CA LEU A 6 22.56 25.68 -42.58
C LEU A 6 22.81 25.31 -41.10
N LEU A 7 21.99 25.86 -40.21
CA LEU A 7 21.92 25.46 -38.80
C LEU A 7 21.01 24.22 -38.69
N PRO A 8 21.44 23.10 -38.06
CA PRO A 8 20.53 21.99 -37.79
C PRO A 8 19.67 22.34 -36.58
N LEU A 9 18.36 22.46 -36.80
CA LEU A 9 17.36 22.64 -35.76
C LEU A 9 17.16 21.31 -35.02
N LEU A 10 17.80 21.14 -33.87
CA LEU A 10 17.53 20.02 -32.95
C LEU A 10 16.12 20.18 -32.36
N LEU A 11 15.15 19.47 -32.95
CA LEU A 11 13.82 19.27 -32.39
C LEU A 11 13.95 18.45 -31.09
N LEU A 12 14.02 19.13 -29.95
CA LEU A 12 13.79 18.54 -28.65
C LEU A 12 12.32 18.13 -28.58
N ILE A 13 12.02 16.87 -28.87
CA ILE A 13 10.72 16.28 -28.57
C ILE A 13 10.66 16.17 -27.05
N SER A 14 10.07 17.18 -26.40
CA SER A 14 9.69 17.09 -25.00
C SER A 14 8.61 16.02 -24.89
N MET A 15 9.00 14.78 -24.56
CA MET A 15 8.04 13.78 -24.10
C MET A 15 7.45 14.33 -22.81
N ALA A 16 6.22 14.85 -22.89
CA ALA A 16 5.46 15.21 -21.71
C ALA A 16 5.29 13.93 -20.88
N ALA A 17 5.98 13.86 -19.74
CA ALA A 17 5.79 12.80 -18.76
C ALA A 17 4.33 12.84 -18.30
N HIS A 18 3.50 11.99 -18.90
CA HIS A 18 2.14 11.81 -18.43
C HIS A 18 2.22 11.05 -17.12
N ALA A 19 1.55 11.57 -16.09
CA ALA A 19 1.26 10.85 -14.86
C ALA A 19 0.55 9.53 -15.23
N ALA A 20 1.33 8.46 -15.31
CA ALA A 20 0.84 7.14 -15.63
C ALA A 20 0.52 6.45 -14.31
N ASP A 21 -0.66 5.85 -14.21
CA ASP A 21 -1.04 5.04 -13.06
C ASP A 21 0.06 4.00 -12.78
N PRO A 22 0.69 4.02 -11.58
CA PRO A 22 1.78 3.12 -11.25
C PRO A 22 1.30 1.70 -10.93
N CYS A 23 0.01 1.51 -10.62
CA CYS A 23 -0.48 0.26 -10.06
C CYS A 23 -0.47 -0.95 -11.01
N PRO A 24 -0.71 -0.86 -12.32
CA PRO A 24 -0.59 -2.00 -13.23
C PRO A 24 0.78 -2.68 -13.15
N GLN A 25 1.85 -1.89 -13.04
CA GLN A 25 3.21 -2.42 -12.90
C GLN A 25 3.44 -2.95 -11.48
N LEU A 26 3.14 -2.15 -10.44
CA LEU A 26 3.39 -2.51 -9.04
C LEU A 26 2.62 -3.76 -8.60
N ALA A 27 1.40 -3.97 -9.11
CA ALA A 27 0.58 -5.12 -8.76
C ALA A 27 1.14 -6.46 -9.29
N GLN A 28 1.92 -6.42 -10.37
CA GLN A 28 2.52 -7.58 -11.04
C GLN A 28 3.95 -7.86 -10.62
N GLN A 29 4.61 -6.91 -9.95
CA GLN A 29 5.98 -7.09 -9.48
C GLN A 29 6.06 -8.18 -8.40
N THR A 30 7.12 -8.99 -8.45
CA THR A 30 7.54 -9.85 -7.34
C THR A 30 8.21 -8.95 -6.29
N PRO A 31 7.55 -8.62 -5.17
CA PRO A 31 8.07 -7.59 -4.29
C PRO A 31 9.14 -8.17 -3.36
N SER A 32 10.32 -7.55 -3.35
CA SER A 32 11.50 -8.05 -2.62
C SER A 32 11.62 -7.49 -1.20
N ASP A 33 10.95 -6.37 -0.89
CA ASP A 33 11.02 -5.68 0.40
C ASP A 33 9.62 -5.36 0.97
N VAL A 34 9.56 -4.87 2.20
CA VAL A 34 8.30 -4.59 2.90
C VAL A 34 7.51 -3.48 2.22
N ALA A 35 8.18 -2.41 1.77
CA ALA A 35 7.53 -1.27 1.13
C ALA A 35 6.88 -1.67 -0.20
N THR A 36 7.61 -2.41 -1.03
CA THR A 36 7.09 -2.90 -2.32
C THR A 36 5.97 -3.91 -2.13
N ARG A 37 5.99 -4.77 -1.08
CA ARG A 37 4.85 -5.63 -0.75
C ARG A 37 3.61 -4.84 -0.37
N ILE A 38 3.74 -3.83 0.51
CA ILE A 38 2.62 -2.95 0.89
C ILE A 38 2.01 -2.31 -0.35
N ALA A 39 2.83 -1.72 -1.21
CA ALA A 39 2.39 -1.06 -2.44
C ALA A 39 1.70 -2.04 -3.40
N ALA A 40 2.27 -3.22 -3.62
CA ALA A 40 1.70 -4.24 -4.50
C ALA A 40 0.32 -4.72 -4.02
N VAL A 41 0.15 -4.96 -2.70
CA VAL A 41 -1.15 -5.34 -2.12
C VAL A 41 -2.18 -4.23 -2.32
N ALA A 42 -1.86 -2.98 -1.96
CA ALA A 42 -2.77 -1.86 -2.11
C ALA A 42 -3.15 -1.59 -3.58
N CYS A 43 -2.18 -1.69 -4.49
CA CYS A 43 -2.41 -1.53 -5.92
C CYS A 43 -3.29 -2.63 -6.51
N ARG A 44 -3.16 -3.89 -6.08
CA ARG A 44 -4.07 -4.97 -6.52
C ARG A 44 -5.52 -4.66 -6.16
N GLU A 45 -5.77 -4.14 -4.96
CA GLU A 45 -7.12 -3.73 -4.57
C GLU A 45 -7.59 -2.53 -5.40
N HIS A 46 -6.77 -1.50 -5.56
CA HIS A 46 -7.16 -0.34 -6.38
C HIS A 46 -7.51 -0.71 -7.82
N LEU A 47 -6.77 -1.63 -8.45
CA LEU A 47 -7.10 -2.18 -9.76
C LEU A 47 -8.42 -2.95 -9.72
N MET A 48 -8.60 -3.82 -8.72
CA MET A 48 -9.83 -4.58 -8.50
C MET A 48 -11.07 -3.68 -8.42
N TRP A 49 -10.95 -2.52 -7.77
CA TRP A 49 -12.00 -1.51 -7.62
C TRP A 49 -12.22 -0.60 -8.84
N TYR A 50 -11.69 -0.97 -10.02
CA TYR A 50 -11.81 -0.19 -11.27
C TYR A 50 -11.17 1.20 -11.21
N ARG A 51 -10.11 1.35 -10.39
CA ARG A 51 -9.19 2.49 -10.40
C ARG A 51 -9.86 3.86 -10.17
N PRO A 52 -10.67 4.06 -9.10
CA PRO A 52 -11.20 5.37 -8.76
C PRO A 52 -10.08 6.27 -8.26
N PHE A 53 -10.06 7.54 -8.66
CA PHE A 53 -8.97 8.43 -8.26
C PHE A 53 -9.39 9.88 -8.06
N ILE A 54 -8.67 10.54 -7.15
CA ILE A 54 -8.66 11.97 -6.91
C ILE A 54 -7.43 12.55 -7.61
N ASP A 55 -7.65 13.42 -8.58
CA ASP A 55 -6.57 14.05 -9.33
C ASP A 55 -5.79 15.09 -8.50
N ARG A 56 -4.77 15.71 -9.11
CA ARG A 56 -3.88 16.67 -8.41
C ARG A 56 -4.62 17.93 -7.98
N GLU A 57 -5.68 18.29 -8.70
CA GLU A 57 -6.57 19.41 -8.41
C GLU A 57 -7.59 19.08 -7.31
N GLY A 58 -7.68 17.82 -6.90
CA GLY A 58 -8.55 17.34 -5.83
C GLY A 58 -9.95 16.98 -6.29
N ARG A 59 -10.16 16.73 -7.60
CA ARG A 59 -11.45 16.29 -8.16
C ARG A 59 -11.52 14.77 -8.15
N LEU A 60 -12.68 14.22 -7.79
CA LEU A 60 -12.98 12.81 -8.01
C LEU A 60 -13.21 12.58 -9.50
N ALA A 61 -12.17 12.21 -10.23
CA ALA A 61 -12.21 12.09 -11.68
C ALA A 61 -12.86 10.78 -12.16
N ASN A 62 -12.85 9.75 -11.32
CA ASN A 62 -13.49 8.46 -11.58
C ASN A 62 -14.01 7.83 -10.28
N ALA A 63 -15.23 7.31 -10.29
CA ALA A 63 -15.88 6.63 -9.16
C ALA A 63 -16.91 5.59 -9.66
N PRO A 64 -16.43 4.46 -10.23
CA PRO A 64 -17.28 3.53 -10.98
C PRO A 64 -18.01 2.50 -10.11
N MET A 65 -17.64 2.39 -8.82
CA MET A 65 -18.14 1.38 -7.89
C MET A 65 -18.16 1.94 -6.48
N MET A 66 -19.19 1.61 -5.71
CA MET A 66 -19.31 1.97 -4.29
C MET A 66 -19.38 0.75 -3.37
N GLU A 67 -19.03 0.97 -2.10
CA GLU A 67 -18.74 -0.05 -1.09
C GLU A 67 -19.83 -1.10 -0.86
N ALA A 68 -21.08 -0.72 -1.06
CA ALA A 68 -22.22 -1.57 -0.80
C ALA A 68 -22.82 -2.16 -2.06
N GLU A 69 -22.25 -1.96 -3.25
CA GLU A 69 -22.83 -2.45 -4.49
C GLU A 69 -22.79 -3.97 -4.59
N SER A 70 -23.83 -4.53 -5.24
CA SER A 70 -23.91 -5.94 -5.56
C SER A 70 -23.18 -6.30 -6.86
N SER A 71 -22.66 -5.33 -7.60
CA SER A 71 -21.88 -5.57 -8.82
C SER A 71 -20.55 -6.28 -8.49
N LEU A 72 -20.07 -7.10 -9.43
CA LEU A 72 -18.77 -7.75 -9.31
C LEU A 72 -17.63 -6.73 -9.47
N LEU A 73 -16.58 -6.93 -8.69
CA LEU A 73 -15.31 -6.23 -8.90
C LEU A 73 -14.63 -6.72 -10.19
N SER A 74 -13.66 -5.96 -10.68
CA SER A 74 -13.03 -6.23 -11.99
C SER A 74 -12.23 -7.53 -12.05
N ILE A 75 -11.81 -8.04 -10.89
CA ILE A 75 -11.01 -9.26 -10.75
C ILE A 75 -11.60 -10.09 -9.60
N GLY A 76 -11.74 -11.39 -9.84
CA GLY A 76 -12.27 -12.35 -8.85
C GLY A 76 -13.79 -12.47 -8.88
N GLU A 77 -14.34 -13.06 -7.81
CA GLU A 77 -15.77 -13.38 -7.70
C GLU A 77 -16.50 -12.55 -6.64
N ASP A 78 -15.78 -11.62 -5.99
CA ASP A 78 -16.35 -10.78 -4.94
C ASP A 78 -17.21 -9.66 -5.53
N ARG A 79 -18.41 -9.50 -4.97
CA ARG A 79 -19.16 -8.23 -5.07
C ARG A 79 -18.49 -7.18 -4.19
N ALA A 80 -18.67 -5.89 -4.50
CA ALA A 80 -18.02 -4.81 -3.75
C ALA A 80 -18.25 -4.91 -2.22
N TRP A 81 -19.48 -5.14 -1.79
CA TRP A 81 -19.80 -5.28 -0.36
C TRP A 81 -19.16 -6.51 0.29
N GLN A 82 -19.03 -7.61 -0.46
CA GLN A 82 -18.37 -8.82 0.03
C GLN A 82 -16.88 -8.58 0.21
N ARG A 83 -16.26 -7.82 -0.71
CA ARG A 83 -14.85 -7.44 -0.59
C ARG A 83 -14.58 -6.61 0.65
N VAL A 84 -15.46 -5.64 0.95
CA VAL A 84 -15.35 -4.86 2.19
C VAL A 84 -15.50 -5.74 3.43
N ALA A 85 -16.45 -6.67 3.44
CA ALA A 85 -16.60 -7.65 4.52
C ALA A 85 -15.32 -8.51 4.70
N ARG A 86 -14.62 -8.87 3.62
CA ARG A 86 -13.34 -9.57 3.69
C ARG A 86 -12.24 -8.73 4.34
N TYR A 87 -12.14 -7.43 4.07
CA TYR A 87 -11.16 -6.59 4.76
C TYR A 87 -11.32 -6.65 6.29
N TRP A 88 -12.56 -6.64 6.77
CA TRP A 88 -12.86 -6.80 8.20
C TRP A 88 -12.52 -8.19 8.72
N ARG A 89 -12.96 -9.24 8.02
CA ARG A 89 -12.76 -10.63 8.45
C ARG A 89 -11.28 -11.01 8.43
N ASP A 90 -10.61 -10.74 7.32
CA ASP A 90 -9.29 -11.28 7.05
C ASP A 90 -8.19 -10.45 7.75
N SER A 91 -8.48 -9.19 8.12
CA SER A 91 -7.64 -8.45 9.09
C SER A 91 -7.71 -9.01 10.51
N GLY A 92 -8.76 -9.78 10.84
CA GLY A 92 -9.03 -10.29 12.17
C GLY A 92 -9.71 -9.27 13.10
N LEU A 93 -10.24 -8.18 12.56
CA LEU A 93 -10.80 -7.08 13.36
C LEU A 93 -12.28 -7.24 13.70
N LEU A 94 -13.01 -8.14 13.03
CA LEU A 94 -14.45 -8.36 13.28
C LEU A 94 -14.78 -8.60 14.76
N GLY A 95 -13.96 -9.39 15.46
CA GLY A 95 -14.18 -9.66 16.89
C GLY A 95 -14.15 -8.39 17.75
N ALA A 96 -13.22 -7.47 17.48
CA ALA A 96 -13.06 -6.23 18.23
C ALA A 96 -14.23 -5.24 18.03
N ILE A 97 -14.99 -5.41 16.96
CA ILE A 97 -16.13 -4.55 16.60
C ILE A 97 -17.47 -5.32 16.58
N GLY A 98 -17.52 -6.52 17.16
CA GLY A 98 -18.72 -7.38 17.15
C GLY A 98 -19.94 -6.78 17.84
N HIS A 99 -19.77 -5.73 18.65
CA HIS A 99 -20.87 -4.97 19.25
C HIS A 99 -21.68 -4.13 18.23
N ARG A 100 -21.14 -3.91 17.03
CA ARG A 100 -21.85 -3.22 15.95
C ARG A 100 -22.82 -4.18 15.27
N ARG A 101 -24.04 -3.69 14.99
CA ARG A 101 -25.06 -4.47 14.26
C ARG A 101 -24.50 -4.94 12.92
N GLY A 102 -24.72 -6.22 12.59
CA GLY A 102 -24.26 -6.82 11.33
C GLY A 102 -22.78 -7.24 11.28
N ALA A 103 -21.95 -6.87 12.28
CA ALA A 103 -20.52 -7.16 12.24
C ALA A 103 -20.23 -8.67 12.30
N THR A 104 -20.87 -9.40 13.21
CA THR A 104 -20.70 -10.85 13.34
C THR A 104 -21.25 -11.61 12.13
N ASP A 105 -22.27 -11.07 11.48
CA ASP A 105 -22.86 -11.65 10.27
C ASP A 105 -21.88 -11.65 9.08
N CYS A 106 -20.88 -10.77 9.09
CA CYS A 106 -19.84 -10.75 8.05
C CYS A 106 -18.91 -11.97 8.05
N LEU A 107 -18.94 -12.82 9.07
CA LEU A 107 -18.32 -14.14 9.02
C LEU A 107 -18.95 -15.02 7.93
N TYR A 108 -20.22 -14.76 7.60
CA TYR A 108 -21.02 -15.51 6.63
C TYR A 108 -21.31 -14.69 5.36
N ALA A 109 -20.53 -13.65 5.06
CA ALA A 109 -20.75 -12.75 3.91
C ALA A 109 -20.72 -13.46 2.54
N SER A 110 -20.16 -14.67 2.45
CA SER A 110 -20.22 -15.49 1.23
C SER A 110 -21.57 -16.21 1.04
N ALA A 111 -22.41 -16.25 2.07
CA ALA A 111 -23.75 -16.83 2.01
C ALA A 111 -24.80 -15.83 1.49
N THR A 112 -26.02 -16.31 1.26
CA THR A 112 -27.20 -15.51 0.94
C THR A 112 -28.19 -15.50 2.11
N GLY A 113 -29.06 -14.50 2.19
CA GLY A 113 -30.12 -14.42 3.20
C GLY A 113 -29.87 -13.33 4.26
N PRO A 114 -30.60 -13.38 5.40
CA PRO A 114 -30.63 -12.29 6.38
C PRO A 114 -29.25 -11.88 6.93
N GLN A 115 -28.33 -12.84 7.08
CA GLN A 115 -26.96 -12.56 7.55
C GLN A 115 -26.17 -11.73 6.52
N ALA A 116 -26.32 -12.04 5.22
CA ALA A 116 -25.69 -11.28 4.16
C ALA A 116 -26.24 -9.84 4.10
N GLU A 117 -27.55 -9.67 4.31
CA GLU A 117 -28.20 -8.35 4.37
C GLU A 117 -27.74 -7.54 5.59
N ALA A 118 -27.65 -8.17 6.76
CA ALA A 118 -27.14 -7.55 7.98
C ALA A 118 -25.67 -7.13 7.84
N CYS A 119 -24.82 -7.99 7.27
CA CYS A 119 -23.43 -7.64 6.98
C CYS A 119 -23.32 -6.49 5.97
N ARG A 120 -24.16 -6.48 4.92
CA ARG A 120 -24.17 -5.38 3.95
C ARG A 120 -24.59 -4.05 4.59
N GLY A 121 -25.55 -4.07 5.51
CA GLY A 121 -25.89 -2.89 6.33
C GLY A 121 -24.70 -2.43 7.18
N PHE A 122 -24.01 -3.38 7.82
CA PHE A 122 -22.79 -3.09 8.58
C PHE A 122 -21.69 -2.42 7.74
N VAL A 123 -21.47 -2.88 6.50
CA VAL A 123 -20.48 -2.32 5.56
C VAL A 123 -20.74 -0.85 5.28
N VAL A 124 -22.01 -0.44 5.17
CA VAL A 124 -22.41 0.97 4.95
C VAL A 124 -22.23 1.80 6.22
N ASP A 125 -22.67 1.28 7.37
CA ASP A 125 -22.72 2.04 8.63
C ASP A 125 -21.37 2.13 9.36
N THR A 126 -20.37 1.35 8.92
CA THR A 126 -19.07 1.25 9.59
C THR A 126 -17.93 1.62 8.66
N PRO A 127 -17.28 2.78 8.87
CA PRO A 127 -16.12 3.19 8.10
C PRO A 127 -15.02 2.12 8.12
N TRP A 128 -14.64 1.63 6.95
CA TRP A 128 -13.75 0.47 6.81
C TRP A 128 -12.31 0.83 6.39
N SER A 129 -12.00 2.12 6.27
CA SER A 129 -10.66 2.60 5.92
C SER A 129 -9.54 2.02 6.81
N ALA A 130 -9.73 1.98 8.13
CA ALA A 130 -8.73 1.42 9.04
C ALA A 130 -8.62 -0.12 8.95
N ALA A 131 -9.74 -0.80 8.66
CA ALA A 131 -9.76 -2.23 8.43
C ALA A 131 -9.03 -2.60 7.13
N PHE A 132 -9.20 -1.80 6.06
CA PHE A 132 -8.45 -1.93 4.82
C PHE A 132 -6.94 -1.79 5.06
N ILE A 133 -6.48 -0.71 5.72
CA ILE A 133 -5.04 -0.55 6.02
C ILE A 133 -4.53 -1.73 6.85
N SER A 134 -5.27 -2.14 7.88
CA SER A 134 -4.87 -3.27 8.72
C SER A 134 -4.80 -4.59 7.94
N TRP A 135 -5.73 -4.80 7.01
CA TRP A 135 -5.70 -5.94 6.08
C TRP A 135 -4.48 -5.87 5.14
N VAL A 136 -4.19 -4.71 4.54
CA VAL A 136 -3.02 -4.53 3.67
C VAL A 136 -1.73 -4.83 4.43
N MET A 137 -1.58 -4.30 5.65
CA MET A 137 -0.37 -4.52 6.46
C MET A 137 -0.21 -5.99 6.86
N ARG A 138 -1.32 -6.69 7.13
CA ARG A 138 -1.31 -8.12 7.41
C ARG A 138 -0.90 -8.93 6.18
N GLU A 139 -1.49 -8.64 5.03
CA GLU A 139 -1.21 -9.34 3.76
C GLU A 139 0.22 -9.08 3.27
N ALA A 140 0.73 -7.86 3.44
CA ALA A 140 2.11 -7.50 3.17
C ALA A 140 3.10 -8.02 4.23
N ARG A 141 2.61 -8.66 5.31
CA ARG A 141 3.39 -9.20 6.42
C ARG A 141 4.32 -8.16 7.04
N VAL A 142 3.77 -7.00 7.38
CA VAL A 142 4.53 -5.90 7.97
C VAL A 142 4.82 -6.20 9.44
N PRO A 143 6.10 -6.37 9.85
CA PRO A 143 6.44 -6.74 11.21
C PRO A 143 6.15 -5.59 12.18
N GLY A 144 5.74 -5.90 13.41
CA GLY A 144 5.48 -4.88 14.44
C GLY A 144 4.30 -3.92 14.19
N PHE A 145 3.58 -4.03 13.05
CA PHE A 145 2.37 -3.22 12.83
C PHE A 145 1.22 -3.71 13.71
N ARG A 146 0.60 -2.80 14.46
CA ARG A 146 -0.51 -3.10 15.39
C ARG A 146 -1.85 -2.72 14.75
N GLY A 147 -2.44 -3.64 13.99
CA GLY A 147 -3.72 -3.41 13.29
C GLY A 147 -4.87 -3.01 14.23
N SER A 148 -5.77 -2.17 13.73
CA SER A 148 -6.92 -1.68 14.50
C SER A 148 -8.07 -1.25 13.59
N SER A 149 -9.29 -1.29 14.11
CA SER A 149 -10.47 -0.73 13.45
C SER A 149 -10.52 0.80 13.44
N ARG A 150 -9.49 1.47 14.00
CA ARG A 150 -9.41 2.94 14.10
C ARG A 150 -8.02 3.44 13.73
N HIS A 151 -7.94 4.40 12.81
CA HIS A 151 -6.68 5.02 12.36
C HIS A 151 -5.83 5.54 13.51
N PHE A 152 -6.46 6.31 14.41
CA PHE A 152 -5.77 6.88 15.56
C PHE A 152 -5.04 5.85 16.42
N ARG A 153 -5.54 4.61 16.52
CA ARG A 153 -4.96 3.59 17.41
C ARG A 153 -3.62 3.06 16.92
N TYR A 154 -3.43 2.84 15.61
CA TYR A 154 -2.11 2.47 15.13
C TYR A 154 -1.16 3.67 15.01
N VAL A 155 -1.65 4.88 14.76
CA VAL A 155 -0.81 6.09 14.85
C VAL A 155 -0.30 6.28 16.28
N GLN A 156 -1.18 6.10 17.27
CA GLN A 156 -0.84 6.14 18.69
C GLN A 156 0.15 5.04 19.07
N ALA A 157 -0.05 3.80 18.59
CA ALA A 157 0.89 2.71 18.83
C ALA A 157 2.29 2.97 18.23
N ALA A 158 2.37 3.57 17.04
CA ALA A 158 3.65 3.96 16.45
C ALA A 158 4.35 5.06 17.27
N TYR A 159 3.57 5.99 17.81
CA TYR A 159 4.09 7.07 18.65
C TYR A 159 4.58 6.59 20.04
N GLN A 160 3.80 5.73 20.69
CA GLN A 160 4.05 5.31 22.07
C GLN A 160 5.09 4.19 22.16
N ASP A 161 5.11 3.27 21.20
CA ASP A 161 5.97 2.08 21.21
C ASP A 161 6.93 2.02 20.00
N PRO A 162 7.65 3.11 19.64
CA PRO A 162 8.38 3.19 18.38
C PRO A 162 9.42 2.08 18.25
N SER A 163 10.09 1.65 19.33
CA SER A 163 11.10 0.58 19.28
C SER A 163 10.58 -0.79 18.80
N THR A 164 9.28 -1.05 18.94
CA THR A 164 8.63 -2.32 18.55
C THR A 164 7.66 -2.17 17.37
N ASN A 165 7.58 -0.97 16.79
CA ASN A 165 6.67 -0.66 15.70
C ASN A 165 7.43 -0.55 14.35
N ALA A 166 6.77 -0.93 13.26
CA ALA A 166 7.27 -0.79 11.90
C ALA A 166 7.41 0.67 11.45
N PHE A 167 6.72 1.58 12.12
CA PHE A 167 6.60 2.96 11.71
C PHE A 167 7.08 3.93 12.77
N ASP A 168 7.69 5.03 12.32
CA ASP A 168 7.96 6.22 13.12
C ASP A 168 6.96 7.32 12.76
N VAL A 169 6.50 8.08 13.76
CA VAL A 169 5.61 9.23 13.53
C VAL A 169 6.44 10.46 13.25
N ILE A 170 6.31 11.03 12.06
CA ILE A 170 7.00 12.27 11.68
C ILE A 170 6.01 13.37 11.29
N ASP A 171 6.46 14.62 11.44
CA ASP A 171 5.74 15.80 11.00
C ASP A 171 5.57 15.80 9.50
N VAL A 172 4.31 15.87 9.06
CA VAL A 172 3.93 15.86 7.64
C VAL A 172 4.50 17.05 6.87
N ALA A 173 4.69 18.20 7.52
CA ALA A 173 5.24 19.40 6.88
C ALA A 173 6.73 19.27 6.53
N ARG A 174 7.43 18.31 7.14
CA ARG A 174 8.88 18.08 6.97
C ARG A 174 9.18 16.77 6.23
N ALA A 175 8.15 16.06 5.79
CA ALA A 175 8.30 14.74 5.20
C ALA A 175 8.47 14.79 3.68
N LYS A 176 9.46 14.03 3.18
CA LYS A 176 9.49 13.56 1.79
C LYS A 176 8.81 12.20 1.75
N PRO A 177 7.66 12.02 1.08
CA PRO A 177 6.97 10.73 1.07
C PRO A 177 7.88 9.63 0.51
N ALA A 178 7.78 8.44 1.10
CA ALA A 178 8.41 7.23 0.59
C ALA A 178 7.36 6.15 0.37
N VAL A 179 7.62 5.22 -0.55
CA VAL A 179 6.75 4.06 -0.77
C VAL A 179 6.63 3.27 0.55
N GLY A 180 5.41 2.85 0.89
CA GLY A 180 5.08 2.17 2.13
C GLY A 180 4.74 3.08 3.31
N ASP A 181 5.00 4.39 3.22
CA ASP A 181 4.56 5.35 4.24
C ASP A 181 3.03 5.40 4.32
N LEU A 182 2.49 5.69 5.51
CA LEU A 182 1.10 6.12 5.64
C LEU A 182 1.04 7.64 5.79
N ILE A 183 0.21 8.30 4.99
CA ILE A 183 -0.08 9.74 5.10
C ILE A 183 -1.43 9.95 5.76
N CYS A 184 -1.42 10.59 6.92
CA CYS A 184 -2.57 10.65 7.83
C CYS A 184 -3.09 12.06 8.05
N TYR A 185 -4.41 12.19 8.13
CA TYR A 185 -5.12 13.42 8.43
C TYR A 185 -6.22 13.21 9.47
N VAL A 186 -6.56 14.29 10.16
CA VAL A 186 -7.64 14.33 11.13
C VAL A 186 -8.96 14.62 10.42
N ARG A 187 -10.01 13.88 10.79
CA ARG A 187 -11.38 14.01 10.26
C ARG A 187 -12.32 14.55 11.33
N GLN A 188 -11.91 15.64 11.99
CA GLN A 188 -12.74 16.31 12.99
C GLN A 188 -13.44 17.54 12.40
N TYR A 189 -14.75 17.62 12.58
CA TYR A 189 -15.52 18.79 12.14
C TYR A 189 -15.23 20.00 13.04
N GLY A 190 -15.17 21.19 12.45
CA GLY A 190 -15.07 22.46 13.17
C GLY A 190 -13.73 22.77 13.86
N ARG A 191 -12.73 21.88 13.82
CA ARG A 191 -11.40 22.12 14.39
C ARG A 191 -10.29 21.55 13.51
N LEU A 192 -9.24 22.33 13.30
CA LEU A 192 -7.97 21.88 12.72
C LEU A 192 -7.01 21.51 13.85
N PHE A 193 -6.31 20.39 13.70
CA PHE A 193 -5.32 19.89 14.65
C PHE A 193 -3.89 20.03 14.11
N GLY A 194 -3.68 19.67 12.84
CA GLY A 194 -2.35 19.48 12.29
C GLY A 194 -1.49 18.55 13.15
N HIS A 195 -0.17 18.61 12.94
CA HIS A 195 0.78 17.79 13.69
C HIS A 195 0.82 18.14 15.18
N GLU A 196 0.98 19.43 15.51
CA GLU A 196 1.12 19.89 16.90
C GLU A 196 -0.12 19.59 17.74
N GLY A 197 -1.32 19.73 17.18
CA GLY A 197 -2.57 19.39 17.88
C GLY A 197 -2.76 17.88 18.06
N LEU A 198 -2.15 17.05 17.22
CA LEU A 198 -2.22 15.59 17.31
C LEU A 198 -1.33 15.05 18.45
N LEU A 199 -0.15 15.62 18.69
CA LEU A 199 0.83 15.07 19.64
C LEU A 199 0.30 14.87 21.08
N PRO A 200 -0.44 15.80 21.71
CA PRO A 200 -1.00 15.58 23.04
C PRO A 200 -2.00 14.42 23.08
N LEU A 201 -2.75 14.22 22.00
CA LEU A 201 -3.70 13.11 21.87
C LEU A 201 -2.97 11.78 21.69
N LEU A 202 -1.89 11.72 20.92
CA LEU A 202 -1.11 10.48 20.81
C LEU A 202 -0.50 10.06 22.16
N ARG A 203 -0.10 11.03 22.99
CA ARG A 203 0.41 10.75 24.35
C ARG A 203 -0.67 10.12 25.24
N ASN A 204 -1.81 10.80 25.40
CA ASN A 204 -2.76 10.48 26.48
C ASN A 204 -4.24 10.39 26.03
N GLY A 205 -4.54 10.60 24.76
CA GLY A 205 -5.90 10.65 24.22
C GLY A 205 -6.56 9.29 24.06
N THR A 206 -7.90 9.27 24.16
CA THR A 206 -8.74 8.07 24.04
C THR A 206 -9.17 7.78 22.59
N GLY A 207 -9.01 8.74 21.68
CA GLY A 207 -9.39 8.62 20.29
C GLY A 207 -9.41 9.96 19.56
N LEU A 208 -9.25 9.90 18.25
CA LEU A 208 -9.50 10.99 17.32
C LEU A 208 -9.99 10.38 16.00
N ASP A 209 -10.96 11.02 15.36
CA ASP A 209 -11.36 10.60 14.02
C ASP A 209 -10.25 10.99 13.05
N MET A 210 -9.70 10.00 12.38
CA MET A 210 -8.55 10.12 11.49
C MET A 210 -8.73 9.25 10.27
N HIS A 211 -7.92 9.51 9.26
CA HIS A 211 -7.79 8.68 8.07
C HIS A 211 -6.34 8.67 7.61
N CYS A 212 -5.92 7.60 6.96
CA CYS A 212 -4.60 7.43 6.41
C CYS A 212 -4.70 6.72 5.06
N ASP A 213 -3.91 7.22 4.10
CA ASP A 213 -3.68 6.59 2.79
C ASP A 213 -2.28 5.97 2.76
N ILE A 214 -2.08 4.91 1.96
CA ILE A 214 -0.80 4.23 1.75
C ILE A 214 -0.08 4.86 0.56
N VAL A 215 1.12 5.40 0.75
CA VAL A 215 1.96 5.86 -0.36
C VAL A 215 2.46 4.66 -1.15
N VAL A 216 2.01 4.50 -2.40
CA VAL A 216 2.36 3.35 -3.26
C VAL A 216 3.41 3.68 -4.31
N ALA A 217 3.53 4.94 -4.72
CA ALA A 217 4.56 5.39 -5.65
C ALA A 217 4.93 6.86 -5.39
N VAL A 218 6.18 7.22 -5.67
CA VAL A 218 6.69 8.57 -5.53
C VAL A 218 7.48 8.93 -6.78
N ASN A 219 7.01 9.94 -7.50
CA ASN A 219 7.60 10.47 -8.73
C ASN A 219 7.89 9.40 -9.82
N PRO A 220 6.98 8.44 -10.08
CA PRO A 220 7.19 7.46 -11.15
C PRO A 220 7.35 8.18 -12.50
N GLY A 221 8.36 7.80 -13.28
CA GLY A 221 8.62 8.41 -14.58
C GLY A 221 8.89 9.93 -14.55
N ASN A 222 9.31 10.48 -13.40
CA ASN A 222 9.54 11.92 -13.20
C ASN A 222 8.28 12.81 -13.36
N ASP A 223 7.09 12.29 -13.04
CA ASP A 223 5.81 12.99 -13.17
C ASP A 223 5.50 14.01 -12.04
N SER A 224 6.41 14.18 -11.08
CA SER A 224 6.28 15.06 -9.92
C SER A 224 5.01 14.79 -9.09
N THR A 225 4.65 13.51 -8.89
CA THR A 225 3.45 13.11 -8.15
C THR A 225 3.75 12.00 -7.14
N ALA A 226 3.21 12.13 -5.93
CA ALA A 226 3.08 11.03 -4.98
C ALA A 226 1.67 10.43 -5.11
N TYR A 227 1.60 9.11 -5.13
CA TYR A 227 0.37 8.35 -5.26
C TYR A 227 0.08 7.66 -3.95
N ALA A 228 -1.10 7.93 -3.37
CA ALA A 228 -1.52 7.31 -2.13
C ALA A 228 -2.87 6.59 -2.28
N ILE A 229 -3.04 5.41 -1.69
CA ILE A 229 -4.28 4.62 -1.79
C ILE A 229 -4.92 4.47 -0.42
N GLY A 230 -6.19 4.86 -0.32
CA GLY A 230 -7.02 4.68 0.87
C GLY A 230 -8.23 3.80 0.58
N GLY A 231 -8.58 2.95 1.54
CA GLY A 231 -9.88 2.27 1.56
C GLY A 231 -10.96 3.19 2.12
N ASN A 232 -12.21 3.02 1.69
CA ASN A 232 -13.34 3.87 2.10
C ASN A 232 -13.10 5.37 1.86
N VAL A 233 -12.34 5.69 0.82
CA VAL A 233 -12.22 7.05 0.28
C VAL A 233 -13.22 7.12 -0.85
N GLN A 234 -14.27 7.93 -0.69
CA GLN A 234 -15.41 7.95 -1.62
C GLN A 234 -16.05 6.57 -1.83
N GLN A 235 -16.24 5.83 -0.75
CA GLN A 235 -16.86 4.50 -0.76
C GLN A 235 -16.10 3.44 -1.60
N ALA A 236 -14.81 3.63 -1.86
CA ALA A 236 -14.02 2.67 -2.65
C ALA A 236 -12.56 2.60 -2.17
N VAL A 237 -11.75 1.77 -2.84
CA VAL A 237 -10.28 1.79 -2.75
C VAL A 237 -9.73 2.79 -3.76
N THR A 238 -9.59 4.04 -3.31
CA THR A 238 -9.36 5.20 -4.17
C THR A 238 -7.93 5.68 -4.07
N MET A 239 -7.35 5.99 -5.23
CA MET A 239 -6.04 6.61 -5.34
C MET A 239 -6.14 8.13 -5.23
N ARG A 240 -5.17 8.74 -4.57
CA ARG A 240 -4.99 10.18 -4.45
C ARG A 240 -3.68 10.58 -5.08
N MET A 241 -3.73 11.57 -5.95
CA MET A 241 -2.54 12.16 -6.58
C MET A 241 -2.15 13.45 -5.83
N LEU A 242 -0.95 13.48 -5.27
CA LEU A 242 -0.43 14.61 -4.49
C LEU A 242 0.77 15.22 -5.23
N PRO A 243 0.76 16.51 -5.59
CA PRO A 243 1.85 17.13 -6.33
C PRO A 243 3.13 17.21 -5.49
N LEU A 244 4.27 16.96 -6.12
CA LEU A 244 5.60 17.07 -5.54
C LEU A 244 6.37 18.22 -6.18
N ASN A 245 7.31 18.78 -5.42
CA ASN A 245 8.32 19.69 -5.90
C ASN A 245 9.57 18.96 -6.40
N ARG A 246 10.47 19.72 -7.01
CA ARG A 246 11.76 19.22 -7.53
C ARG A 246 12.65 18.55 -6.48
N ASN A 247 12.39 18.78 -5.19
CA ASN A 247 13.13 18.18 -4.08
C ASN A 247 12.49 16.86 -3.59
N GLY A 248 11.36 16.45 -4.18
CA GLY A 248 10.56 15.29 -3.75
C GLY A 248 9.69 15.54 -2.53
N GLU A 249 9.42 16.80 -2.17
CA GLU A 249 8.52 17.18 -1.07
C GLU A 249 7.15 17.54 -1.64
N PHE A 250 6.09 17.56 -0.82
CA PHE A 250 4.78 18.03 -1.27
C PHE A 250 4.82 19.49 -1.73
N TRP A 251 4.37 19.76 -2.97
CA TRP A 251 4.46 21.07 -3.61
C TRP A 251 3.64 22.12 -2.86
N GLY A 252 4.31 23.13 -2.28
CA GLY A 252 3.64 24.16 -1.47
C GLY A 252 3.09 23.63 -0.14
N GLY A 253 3.56 22.45 0.30
CA GLY A 253 2.94 21.69 1.37
C GLY A 253 1.77 20.83 0.87
N LEU A 254 1.12 20.10 1.78
CA LEU A 254 -0.12 19.41 1.43
C LEU A 254 -1.29 20.40 1.40
N PRO A 255 -2.28 20.22 0.50
CA PRO A 255 -3.46 21.08 0.50
C PRO A 255 -4.16 20.99 1.87
N LEU A 256 -4.25 22.11 2.58
CA LEU A 256 -4.85 22.17 3.91
C LEU A 256 -6.36 22.43 3.81
N ARG A 257 -7.12 21.80 4.71
CA ARG A 257 -8.54 22.11 4.88
C ARG A 257 -8.71 23.56 5.34
N ILE A 258 -9.66 24.25 4.74
CA ILE A 258 -9.99 25.63 5.11
C ILE A 258 -10.83 25.58 6.40
N GLY A 259 -10.32 26.22 7.47
CA GLY A 259 -10.89 26.17 8.81
C GLY A 259 -12.01 27.18 9.08
N ASP A 260 -12.32 28.06 8.13
CA ASP A 260 -13.33 29.13 8.25
C ASP A 260 -14.77 28.67 7.95
N GLY A 261 -14.96 27.38 7.65
CA GLY A 261 -16.25 26.84 7.27
C GLY A 261 -16.59 27.00 5.79
N THR A 262 -15.64 27.36 4.93
CA THR A 262 -15.83 27.38 3.47
C THR A 262 -16.30 25.99 3.00
N LEU A 263 -17.54 25.93 2.51
CA LEU A 263 -18.16 24.69 2.05
C LEU A 263 -17.91 24.49 0.55
N CYS A 264 -17.56 23.26 0.18
CA CYS A 264 -17.69 22.79 -1.19
C CYS A 264 -19.18 22.59 -1.50
N ALA A 265 -19.70 23.36 -2.45
CA ALA A 265 -21.10 23.34 -2.86
C ALA A 265 -21.21 23.82 -4.33
N PRO A 266 -22.34 23.58 -5.04
CA PRO A 266 -22.49 23.98 -6.43
C PRO A 266 -22.26 25.48 -6.71
N ASP A 267 -22.57 26.34 -5.76
CA ASP A 267 -22.33 27.80 -5.78
C ASP A 267 -20.90 28.21 -5.40
N ASN A 268 -20.10 27.27 -4.89
CA ASN A 268 -18.71 27.48 -4.50
C ASN A 268 -17.82 26.31 -4.95
N ALA A 269 -17.89 25.96 -6.24
CA ALA A 269 -17.14 24.84 -6.79
C ALA A 269 -15.61 24.98 -6.62
N ALA A 270 -15.07 26.20 -6.55
CA ALA A 270 -13.65 26.45 -6.31
C ALA A 270 -13.16 26.00 -4.92
N ALA A 271 -14.08 25.83 -3.95
CA ALA A 271 -13.76 25.25 -2.65
C ALA A 271 -13.69 23.72 -2.66
N CYS A 272 -14.19 23.06 -3.72
CA CYS A 272 -14.19 21.61 -3.87
C CYS A 272 -12.80 21.10 -4.23
N ASN A 273 -12.07 20.64 -3.22
CA ASN A 273 -10.81 19.96 -3.39
C ASN A 273 -10.69 18.89 -2.32
N MET A 274 -10.75 17.63 -2.74
CA MET A 274 -10.74 16.49 -1.83
C MET A 274 -9.35 16.21 -1.25
N ASN A 275 -8.27 16.78 -1.83
CA ASN A 275 -6.92 16.76 -1.28
C ASN A 275 -6.76 17.72 -0.10
N ARG A 276 -7.69 18.67 0.10
CA ARG A 276 -7.70 19.57 1.26
C ARG A 276 -8.12 18.83 2.52
N GLN A 277 -7.15 18.47 3.34
CA GLN A 277 -7.37 17.77 4.60
C GLN A 277 -6.63 18.45 5.76
N ASP A 278 -6.97 18.06 6.99
CA ASP A 278 -6.22 18.42 8.19
C ASP A 278 -5.04 17.44 8.38
N TRP A 279 -4.08 17.50 7.45
CA TRP A 279 -2.92 16.63 7.43
C TRP A 279 -2.10 16.78 8.71
N ALA A 280 -1.78 15.66 9.37
CA ALA A 280 -1.27 15.69 10.74
C ALA A 280 -0.05 14.79 10.99
N ALA A 281 0.14 13.73 10.21
CA ALA A 281 1.29 12.85 10.40
C ALA A 281 1.65 12.09 9.12
N ILE A 282 2.93 11.74 9.01
CA ILE A 282 3.39 10.61 8.22
C ILE A 282 3.79 9.51 9.20
N LEU A 283 3.29 8.30 8.98
CA LEU A 283 3.90 7.10 9.55
C LEU A 283 4.97 6.63 8.57
N ARG A 284 6.22 6.95 8.88
CA ARG A 284 7.40 6.60 8.08
C ARG A 284 7.70 5.13 8.27
N LEU A 285 7.63 4.35 7.20
CA LEU A 285 8.07 2.96 7.26
C LEU A 285 9.58 2.94 7.55
N LYS A 286 9.99 2.15 8.54
CA LYS A 286 11.40 2.02 8.89
C LYS A 286 12.23 1.37 7.80
N SER A 287 13.55 1.55 7.87
CA SER A 287 14.46 0.93 6.91
C SER A 287 14.38 -0.61 6.98
N PRO A 288 14.75 -1.33 5.90
CA PRO A 288 14.79 -2.79 5.92
C PRO A 288 15.62 -3.37 7.08
N ALA A 289 16.74 -2.72 7.43
CA ALA A 289 17.60 -3.14 8.52
C ALA A 289 16.97 -2.99 9.91
N GLU A 290 16.08 -2.02 10.10
CA GLU A 290 15.34 -1.83 11.34
C GLU A 290 14.13 -2.76 11.41
N LEU A 291 13.40 -2.94 10.30
CA LEU A 291 12.29 -3.87 10.21
C LEU A 291 12.73 -5.32 10.47
N ALA A 292 13.93 -5.69 10.03
CA ALA A 292 14.51 -7.01 10.30
C ALA A 292 14.72 -7.32 11.79
N LYS A 293 14.73 -6.30 12.66
CA LYS A 293 14.88 -6.45 14.12
C LYS A 293 13.53 -6.58 14.84
N LEU A 294 12.42 -6.36 14.14
CA LEU A 294 11.10 -6.35 14.75
C LEU A 294 10.53 -7.76 14.89
N PRO A 295 9.71 -8.01 15.94
CA PRO A 295 9.00 -9.26 16.09
C PRO A 295 8.13 -9.58 14.87
N GLY A 296 8.13 -10.84 14.45
CA GLY A 296 7.33 -11.31 13.32
C GLY A 296 7.90 -10.98 11.94
N TYR A 297 9.13 -10.44 11.86
CA TYR A 297 9.81 -10.31 10.57
C TYR A 297 10.05 -11.68 9.94
N LEU A 298 9.68 -11.80 8.67
CA LEU A 298 10.00 -12.95 7.83
C LEU A 298 10.93 -12.46 6.72
N PRO A 299 12.10 -13.08 6.52
CA PRO A 299 12.96 -12.74 5.39
C PRO A 299 12.20 -12.99 4.07
N PRO A 300 12.53 -12.25 3.00
CA PRO A 300 12.03 -12.56 1.67
C PRO A 300 12.27 -14.05 1.40
N ALA A 301 11.30 -14.72 0.80
CA ALA A 301 11.54 -16.06 0.28
C ALA A 301 12.72 -15.93 -0.67
N GLN A 302 13.87 -16.48 -0.29
CA GLN A 302 14.96 -16.67 -1.23
C GLN A 302 14.36 -17.59 -2.29
N ASP A 303 14.41 -17.17 -3.56
CA ASP A 303 14.22 -18.13 -4.64
C ASP A 303 15.10 -19.32 -4.28
N ALA A 304 14.48 -20.50 -4.17
CA ALA A 304 15.25 -21.71 -3.97
C ALA A 304 16.38 -21.67 -5.00
N PRO A 305 17.65 -21.90 -4.61
CA PRO A 305 18.73 -21.93 -5.59
C PRO A 305 18.22 -22.78 -6.75
N GLU A 306 18.26 -22.22 -7.97
CA GLU A 306 17.87 -22.92 -9.20
C GLU A 306 18.29 -24.37 -9.01
N ALA A 307 17.33 -25.29 -9.12
CA ALA A 307 17.58 -26.71 -8.92
C ALA A 307 18.91 -27.03 -9.58
N SER A 308 19.91 -27.42 -8.77
CA SER A 308 21.23 -27.80 -9.26
C SER A 308 21.00 -28.60 -10.53
N PRO A 309 21.68 -28.28 -11.67
CA PRO A 309 21.43 -28.98 -12.92
C PRO A 309 21.42 -30.46 -12.59
N GLU A 310 20.30 -31.14 -12.89
CA GLU A 310 20.11 -32.55 -12.56
C GLU A 310 21.42 -33.25 -12.84
N LYS A 311 22.07 -33.77 -11.79
CA LYS A 311 23.28 -34.55 -11.96
C LYS A 311 22.89 -35.66 -12.93
N GLN A 312 23.36 -35.55 -14.17
CA GLN A 312 23.13 -36.55 -15.19
C GLN A 312 23.66 -37.86 -14.61
N GLU A 313 22.75 -38.73 -14.18
CA GLU A 313 23.13 -39.99 -13.57
C GLU A 313 23.90 -40.77 -14.63
N CYS A 314 25.12 -41.16 -14.30
CA CYS A 314 25.94 -42.00 -15.14
C CYS A 314 26.04 -43.38 -14.49
N CYS A 315 26.07 -44.43 -15.29
CA CYS A 315 26.17 -45.80 -14.78
C CYS A 315 27.59 -46.34 -14.87
N VAL A 316 28.03 -47.05 -13.82
CA VAL A 316 29.29 -47.81 -13.82
C VAL A 316 29.10 -49.16 -14.52
N ASN A 317 27.95 -49.81 -14.28
CA ASN A 317 27.55 -51.07 -14.92
C ASN A 317 26.22 -50.87 -15.66
N CYS A 318 26.28 -50.43 -16.92
CA CYS A 318 25.09 -50.10 -17.70
C CYS A 318 24.43 -51.34 -18.35
N VAL A 319 23.11 -51.43 -18.27
CA VAL A 319 22.30 -52.41 -19.02
C VAL A 319 22.13 -51.93 -20.46
N VAL A 320 22.35 -52.82 -21.43
CA VAL A 320 22.20 -52.50 -22.86
C VAL A 320 20.76 -52.06 -23.14
N GLY A 321 20.58 -50.83 -23.63
CA GLY A 321 19.28 -50.25 -24.00
C GLY A 321 18.68 -49.23 -23.02
N SER A 322 19.31 -48.94 -21.88
CA SER A 322 18.75 -48.03 -20.87
C SER A 322 18.83 -46.53 -21.21
N GLY A 323 19.62 -46.13 -22.22
CA GLY A 323 19.79 -44.73 -22.60
C GLY A 323 20.61 -43.87 -21.63
N VAL A 324 21.14 -44.46 -20.54
CA VAL A 324 21.95 -43.76 -19.52
C VAL A 324 23.44 -43.81 -19.89
N PRO A 325 24.17 -42.67 -19.92
CA PRO A 325 25.59 -42.63 -20.28
C PRO A 325 26.51 -43.25 -19.22
N ARG A 326 27.68 -43.77 -19.64
CA ARG A 326 28.71 -44.32 -18.72
C ARG A 326 29.47 -43.21 -18.01
N CYS A 327 29.83 -43.42 -16.74
CA CYS A 327 30.66 -42.47 -16.00
C CYS A 327 32.08 -42.39 -16.57
N PRO A 328 32.71 -41.20 -16.58
CA PRO A 328 34.12 -41.05 -16.94
C PRO A 328 35.03 -41.77 -15.93
N ALA A 329 36.11 -42.39 -16.41
CA ALA A 329 37.05 -43.12 -15.57
C ALA A 329 37.81 -42.16 -14.63
N ALA A 330 37.82 -42.45 -13.33
CA ALA A 330 38.59 -41.67 -12.36
C ALA A 330 40.09 -41.82 -12.64
N GLY A 331 40.78 -40.69 -12.83
CA GLY A 331 42.25 -40.65 -12.92
C GLY A 331 42.93 -41.00 -11.58
N PRO A 332 44.21 -41.39 -11.59
CA PRO A 332 44.90 -41.90 -10.41
C PRO A 332 44.98 -40.85 -9.29
N GLN A 333 44.55 -41.24 -8.09
CA GLN A 333 44.62 -40.43 -6.87
C GLN A 333 46.08 -40.28 -6.40
N ALA A 334 46.50 -39.04 -6.15
CA ALA A 334 47.78 -38.75 -5.52
C ALA A 334 47.71 -39.09 -4.02
N THR A 335 48.60 -39.97 -3.55
CA THR A 335 48.75 -40.33 -2.14
C THR A 335 49.51 -39.26 -1.37
N GLU A 336 48.89 -38.71 -0.32
CA GLU A 336 49.53 -37.85 0.68
C GLU A 336 50.40 -38.70 1.64
N PRO A 337 51.63 -38.29 2.00
CA PRO A 337 52.47 -39.06 2.90
C PRO A 337 52.10 -38.86 4.38
N ALA A 338 52.14 -39.98 5.11
CA ALA A 338 51.80 -40.10 6.52
C ALA A 338 52.75 -39.33 7.46
N ALA A 339 52.17 -38.64 8.45
CA ALA A 339 52.90 -38.14 9.61
C ALA A 339 53.18 -39.30 10.59
N ASN A 340 54.44 -39.46 10.98
CA ASN A 340 54.91 -40.44 11.96
C ASN A 340 54.74 -39.90 13.41
N PRO A 341 54.69 -40.79 14.42
CA PRO A 341 54.05 -40.58 15.73
C PRO A 341 54.72 -39.60 16.68
#